data_AF-A0A0A9XGG0-F1
#
_entry.id   AF-A0A0A9XGG0-F1
#
_cell.length_a   1.000
_cell.length_b   1.000
_cell.length_c   1.000
_cell.angle_alpha   90.00
_cell.angle_beta   90.00
_cell.angle_gamma   90.00
#
_symmetry.space_group_name_H-M   'P 1'
#
loop_
_entity.id
_entity.type
_entity.pdbx_description
1 polymer ?
#
loop_
_entity_poly.entity_id
_entity_poly.type
_entity_poly.pdbx_seq_one_letter_code
_entity_poly.pdbx_strand_id
1 'polypeptide(L)'
;MSKIAPQVLAEAIQTVLAGEKERKFKESIDLQVNLKNYDPQKDKRFSGSLKLPNICRPRMTVCLLCDLVHEDVAKKAGVPTMNQEELKKLNKNKKLVKKMCNQYDAFLCS
;
A
#
# COMPACT_ATOMS: atom_id res chain seq x y z
N MET A 1 5.95 -7.82 20.87
CA MET A 1 5.15 -9.03 21.18
C MET A 1 3.74 -8.60 21.52
N SER A 2 2.73 -9.14 20.83
CA SER A 2 1.32 -8.83 21.12
C SER A 2 0.99 -9.24 22.56
N LYS A 3 0.25 -8.39 23.29
CA LYS A 3 -0.25 -8.72 24.64
C LYS A 3 -1.46 -9.67 24.60
N ILE A 4 -1.92 -10.03 23.41
CA ILE A 4 -3.06 -10.92 23.18
C ILE A 4 -2.52 -12.32 22.93
N ALA A 5 -3.07 -13.31 23.64
CA ALA A 5 -2.73 -14.70 23.40
C ALA A 5 -3.14 -15.12 21.97
N PRO A 6 -2.25 -15.80 21.21
CA PRO A 6 -2.51 -16.14 19.82
C PRO A 6 -3.74 -17.05 19.63
N GLN A 7 -4.07 -17.87 20.63
CA GLN A 7 -5.27 -18.73 20.62
C GLN A 7 -6.56 -17.89 20.63
N VAL A 8 -6.65 -16.90 21.52
CA VAL A 8 -7.81 -15.99 21.61
C VAL A 8 -7.99 -15.21 20.30
N LEU A 9 -6.88 -14.84 19.65
CA LEU A 9 -6.93 -14.17 18.36
C LEU A 9 -7.47 -15.09 17.25
N ALA A 10 -7.01 -16.34 17.20
CA ALA A 10 -7.45 -17.31 16.19
C ALA A 10 -8.94 -17.64 16.32
N GLU A 11 -9.43 -17.83 17.55
CA GLU A 11 -10.85 -18.08 17.84
C GLU A 11 -11.74 -16.88 17.47
N ALA A 12 -11.29 -15.66 17.77
CA ALA A 12 -12.01 -14.44 17.40
C ALA A 12 -12.12 -14.30 15.87
N ILE A 13 -11.04 -14.58 15.13
CA ILE A 13 -11.04 -14.53 13.66
C ILE A 13 -12.03 -15.56 13.08
N GLN A 14 -12.02 -16.80 13.58
CA GLN A 14 -12.95 -17.84 13.11
C GLN A 14 -14.41 -17.47 13.38
N THR A 15 -14.70 -16.89 14.54
CA THR A 15 -16.05 -16.46 14.91
C THR A 15 -16.59 -15.38 13.96
N VAL A 16 -15.74 -14.42 13.58
CA VAL A 16 -16.10 -13.36 12.63
C VAL A 16 -16.38 -13.93 11.24
N LEU A 17 -15.51 -14.82 10.75
CA LEU A 17 -15.67 -15.42 9.42
C LEU A 17 -16.89 -16.34 9.33
N ALA A 18 -17.24 -17.05 10.40
CA ALA A 18 -18.40 -17.95 10.41
C ALA A 18 -19.75 -17.22 10.53
N GLY A 19 -19.76 -16.02 11.10
CA GLY A 19 -20.98 -15.21 11.28
C GLY A 19 -21.38 -14.41 10.04
N GLU A 20 -20.55 -14.38 9.00
CA GLU A 20 -20.75 -13.52 7.84
C GLU A 20 -21.67 -14.18 6.80
N LYS A 21 -22.78 -13.52 6.49
CA LYS A 21 -23.72 -13.99 5.45
C LYS A 21 -23.14 -13.70 4.08
N GLU A 22 -23.03 -14.72 3.23
CA GLU A 22 -22.56 -14.57 1.85
C GLU A 22 -23.39 -13.53 1.08
N ARG A 23 -22.72 -12.53 0.52
CA ARG A 23 -23.32 -11.53 -0.36
C ARG A 23 -22.97 -11.81 -1.81
N LYS A 24 -23.83 -11.40 -2.74
CA LYS A 24 -23.67 -11.65 -4.19
C LYS A 24 -22.67 -10.72 -4.89
N PHE A 25 -21.68 -10.17 -4.19
CA PHE A 25 -20.67 -9.28 -4.76
C PHE A 25 -19.30 -9.51 -4.12
N LYS A 26 -18.24 -8.98 -4.73
CA LYS A 26 -16.86 -9.12 -4.20
C LYS A 26 -16.69 -8.29 -2.94
N GLU A 27 -16.46 -8.96 -1.82
CA GLU A 27 -16.23 -8.33 -0.52
C GLU A 27 -14.76 -7.89 -0.38
N SER A 28 -14.55 -6.83 0.39
CA SER A 28 -13.23 -6.34 0.80
C SER A 28 -13.17 -6.36 2.32
N ILE A 29 -12.11 -6.93 2.88
CA ILE A 29 -11.91 -7.01 4.32
C ILE A 29 -10.90 -5.93 4.71
N ASP A 30 -11.33 -4.97 5.53
CA ASP A 30 -10.48 -3.92 6.06
C ASP A 30 -9.95 -4.30 7.45
N LEU A 31 -8.62 -4.21 7.63
CA LEU A 31 -7.98 -4.43 8.92
C LEU A 31 -7.81 -3.11 9.67
N GLN A 32 -8.55 -2.94 10.77
CA GLN A 32 -8.36 -1.81 11.67
C GLN A 32 -7.38 -2.18 12.80
N VAL A 33 -6.33 -1.36 12.98
CA VAL A 33 -5.34 -1.54 14.03
C VAL A 33 -5.43 -0.39 15.02
N ASN A 34 -5.75 -0.71 16.28
CA ASN A 34 -5.74 0.26 17.37
C ASN A 34 -4.47 0.10 18.22
N LEU A 35 -3.73 1.18 18.39
CA LEU A 35 -2.51 1.21 19.20
C LEU A 35 -2.86 1.68 20.61
N LYS A 36 -2.52 0.88 21.63
CA LYS A 36 -2.68 1.25 23.05
C LYS A 36 -1.29 1.47 23.66
N ASN A 37 -1.13 2.55 24.44
CA ASN A 37 0.13 2.96 25.07
C ASN A 37 1.24 3.37 24.10
N TYR A 38 0.89 4.03 22.98
CA TYR A 38 1.87 4.61 22.07
C TYR A 38 2.05 6.10 22.37
N ASP A 39 3.31 6.53 22.57
CA ASP A 39 3.67 7.93 22.79
C ASP A 39 4.24 8.51 21.49
N PRO A 40 3.47 9.34 20.74
CA PRO A 40 3.89 9.91 19.47
C PRO A 40 5.04 10.93 19.60
N GLN A 41 5.41 11.33 20.82
CA GLN A 41 6.55 12.23 21.05
C GLN A 41 7.89 11.49 21.08
N LYS A 42 7.92 10.24 21.58
CA LYS A 42 9.13 9.42 21.68
C LYS A 42 9.43 8.66 20.38
N ASP A 43 8.40 8.09 19.77
CA ASP A 43 8.50 7.46 18.45
C ASP A 43 7.48 8.12 17.53
N LYS A 44 7.96 8.82 16.49
CA LYS A 44 7.09 9.62 15.62
C LYS A 44 6.32 8.78 14.60
N ARG A 45 6.83 7.61 14.22
CA ARG A 45 6.25 6.76 13.17
C ARG A 45 6.48 5.29 13.46
N PHE A 46 5.44 4.49 13.22
CA PHE A 46 5.58 3.06 13.05
C PHE A 46 5.85 2.78 11.57
N SER A 47 7.08 2.39 11.24
CA SER A 47 7.46 1.95 9.90
C SER A 47 7.83 0.48 9.94
N GLY A 48 6.87 -0.38 9.59
CA GLY A 48 7.07 -1.82 9.47
C GLY A 48 6.39 -2.30 8.20
N SER A 49 7.14 -2.96 7.32
CA SER A 49 6.57 -3.59 6.13
C SER A 49 6.05 -4.97 6.52
N LEU A 50 4.73 -5.18 6.45
CA LEU A 50 4.09 -6.46 6.70
C LEU A 50 3.73 -7.09 5.35
N LYS A 51 4.39 -8.19 5.00
CA LYS A 51 4.04 -8.96 3.80
C LYS A 51 2.91 -9.92 4.16
N LEU A 52 1.72 -9.68 3.61
CA LEU A 52 0.59 -10.57 3.80
C LEU A 52 0.76 -11.83 2.92
N PRO A 53 0.38 -13.03 3.40
CA PRO A 53 0.50 -14.28 2.63
C PRO A 53 -0.38 -14.30 1.38
N ASN A 54 -1.56 -13.67 1.46
CA ASN A 54 -2.46 -13.54 0.33
C ASN A 54 -2.19 -12.23 -0.43
N ILE A 55 -2.24 -12.28 -1.76
CA ILE A 55 -1.97 -11.13 -2.62
C ILE A 55 -3.16 -10.17 -2.52
N CYS A 56 -3.07 -9.18 -1.63
CA CYS A 56 -4.13 -8.19 -1.44
C CYS A 56 -4.33 -7.27 -2.66
N ARG A 57 -3.34 -7.17 -3.55
CA ARG A 57 -3.38 -6.33 -4.76
C ARG A 57 -2.86 -7.10 -5.97
N PRO A 58 -3.72 -7.86 -6.68
CA PRO A 58 -3.30 -8.68 -7.82
C PRO A 58 -2.85 -7.86 -9.04
N ARG A 59 -3.14 -6.55 -9.09
CA ARG A 59 -2.70 -5.61 -10.13
C ARG A 59 -1.89 -4.48 -9.52
N MET A 60 -0.79 -4.82 -8.86
CA MET A 60 0.14 -3.81 -8.34
C MET A 60 0.73 -3.02 -9.52
N THR A 61 0.47 -1.72 -9.53
CA THR A 61 0.96 -0.82 -10.57
C THR A 61 2.21 -0.11 -10.08
N VAL A 62 3.28 -0.18 -10.88
CA VAL A 62 4.59 0.39 -10.54
C VAL A 62 4.90 1.50 -11.53
N CYS A 63 5.21 2.69 -11.01
CA CYS A 63 5.69 3.81 -11.81
C CYS A 63 7.22 3.91 -11.67
N LEU A 64 7.90 4.01 -12.80
CA LEU A 64 9.35 4.16 -12.87
C LEU A 64 9.73 5.64 -12.94
N LEU A 65 10.62 6.08 -12.06
CA LEU A 65 11.30 7.36 -12.12
C LEU A 65 12.70 7.09 -12.67
N CYS A 66 12.94 7.47 -13.92
CA CYS A 66 14.12 7.04 -14.68
C CYS A 66 14.77 8.19 -15.43
N ASP A 67 16.08 8.06 -15.66
CA ASP A 67 16.82 8.89 -16.60
C ASP A 67 16.67 8.39 -18.05
N LEU A 68 17.09 9.19 -19.03
CA LEU A 68 16.87 8.98 -20.47
C LEU A 68 17.16 7.55 -20.96
N VAL A 69 18.22 6.91 -20.48
CA VAL A 69 18.62 5.56 -20.91
C VAL A 69 17.59 4.50 -20.49
N HIS A 70 17.03 4.64 -19.29
CA HIS A 70 16.06 3.69 -18.73
C HIS A 70 14.63 4.03 -19.17
N GLU A 71 14.37 5.29 -19.52
CA GLU A 71 13.10 5.77 -20.06
C GLU A 71 12.73 5.05 -21.37
N ASP A 72 13.69 4.91 -22.30
CA ASP A 72 13.46 4.22 -23.57
C ASP A 72 13.16 2.73 -23.39
N VAL A 73 13.84 2.07 -22.46
CA VAL A 73 13.61 0.65 -22.14
C VAL A 73 12.23 0.46 -21.51
N ALA A 74 11.87 1.32 -20.56
CA ALA A 74 10.61 1.23 -19.85
C ALA A 74 9.40 1.60 -20.73
N LYS A 75 9.53 2.60 -21.63
CA LYS A 75 8.52 2.92 -22.64
C LYS A 75 8.30 1.77 -23.61
N LYS A 76 9.37 1.10 -24.06
CA LYS A 76 9.27 -0.12 -24.89
C LYS A 76 8.59 -1.28 -24.16
N ALA A 77 8.81 -1.39 -22.85
CA ALA A 77 8.16 -2.38 -22.00
C ALA A 77 6.72 -2.00 -21.59
N GLY A 78 6.22 -0.82 -22.00
CA GLY A 78 4.89 -0.34 -21.65
C GLY A 78 4.70 0.02 -20.18
N VAL A 79 5.79 0.26 -19.45
CA VAL A 79 5.76 0.66 -18.04
C VAL A 79 5.65 2.18 -17.93
N PRO A 80 4.76 2.72 -17.09
CA PRO A 80 4.64 4.16 -16.91
C PRO A 80 5.93 4.74 -16.32
N THR A 81 6.52 5.70 -17.04
CA THR A 81 7.74 6.42 -16.67
C THR A 81 7.45 7.89 -16.38
N MET A 82 8.17 8.49 -15.44
CA MET A 82 8.22 9.95 -15.28
C MET A 82 9.67 10.43 -15.15
N ASN A 83 9.93 11.60 -15.72
CA ASN A 83 11.25 12.23 -15.67
C ASN A 83 11.35 13.22 -14.48
N GLN A 84 12.57 13.57 -14.09
CA GLN A 84 12.82 14.47 -12.95
C GLN A 84 12.15 15.85 -13.09
N GLU A 85 12.05 16.37 -14.32
CA GLU A 85 11.38 17.64 -14.58
C GLU A 85 9.86 17.58 -14.38
N GLU A 86 9.25 16.46 -14.75
CA GLU A 86 7.82 16.22 -14.58
C GLU A 86 7.48 16.04 -13.10
N LEU A 87 8.37 15.36 -12.35
CA LEU A 87 8.24 15.21 -10.90
C LEU A 87 8.29 16.56 -10.18
N LYS A 88 9.20 17.47 -10.60
CA LYS A 88 9.28 18.84 -10.05
C LYS A 88 8.01 19.64 -10.33
N LYS A 89 7.38 19.46 -11.49
CA LYS A 89 6.09 20.09 -11.83
C LYS A 89 4.94 19.52 -11.00
N LEU A 90 4.93 18.20 -10.76
CA LEU A 90 3.92 17.51 -9.96
C LEU A 90 3.93 17.95 -8.48
N ASN A 91 5.11 18.15 -7.90
CA ASN A 91 5.24 18.53 -6.48
C ASN A 91 4.57 19.88 -6.14
N LYS A 92 4.43 20.79 -7.13
CA LYS A 92 3.77 22.07 -6.92
C LYS A 92 2.25 21.95 -6.76
N ASN A 93 1.62 20.87 -7.24
CA ASN A 93 0.17 20.71 -7.23
C ASN A 93 -0.27 19.47 -6.43
N LYS A 94 -0.68 19.69 -5.18
CA LYS A 94 -1.15 18.65 -4.26
C LYS A 94 -2.29 17.79 -4.82
N LYS A 95 -3.13 18.33 -5.71
CA LYS A 95 -4.22 17.54 -6.35
C LYS A 95 -3.69 16.48 -7.30
N LEU A 96 -2.64 16.80 -8.07
CA LEU A 96 -2.03 15.86 -9.01
C LEU A 96 -1.23 14.79 -8.26
N VAL A 97 -0.54 15.18 -7.17
CA VAL A 97 0.14 14.23 -6.28
C VAL A 97 -0.85 13.23 -5.69
N LYS A 98 -2.01 13.68 -5.18
CA LYS A 98 -3.03 12.77 -4.66
C LYS A 98 -3.60 11.82 -5.72
N LYS A 99 -3.79 12.30 -6.96
CA LYS A 99 -4.21 11.45 -8.08
C LYS A 99 -3.16 10.39 -8.41
N MET A 100 -1.88 10.77 -8.44
CA MET A 100 -0.75 9.87 -8.70
C MET A 100 -0.64 8.77 -7.64
N CYS A 101 -0.72 9.12 -6.35
CA CYS A 101 -0.67 8.14 -5.25
C CYS A 101 -1.85 7.17 -5.25
N ASN A 102 -2.99 7.54 -5.83
CA ASN A 102 -4.14 6.65 -5.96
C ASN A 102 -4.04 5.74 -7.19
N GLN A 103 -3.23 6.12 -8.18
CA GLN A 103 -3.06 5.37 -9.44
C GLN A 103 -1.93 4.35 -9.37
N TYR A 104 -0.89 4.60 -8.56
CA TYR A 104 0.29 3.75 -8.46
C TYR A 104 0.50 3.26 -7.04
N ASP A 105 0.80 1.97 -6.91
CA ASP A 105 1.03 1.30 -5.63
C ASP A 105 2.49 1.36 -5.18
N ALA A 106 3.42 1.43 -6.15
CA ALA A 106 4.84 1.58 -5.87
C ALA A 106 5.54 2.48 -6.88
N PHE A 107 6.64 3.06 -6.41
CA PHE A 107 7.55 3.86 -7.20
C PHE A 107 8.93 3.21 -7.15
N LEU A 108 9.53 3.03 -8.32
CA LEU A 108 10.92 2.60 -8.44
C LEU A 108 11.71 3.78 -9.02
N CYS A 109 12.79 4.14 -8.35
CA CYS A 109 13.71 5.18 -8.82
C CYS A 109 15.00 4.52 -9.26
N SER A 110 15.48 4.89 -10.45
CA SER A 110 16.86 4.66 -10.86
C SER A 110 17.75 5.82 -10.46
#